data_AF-A0A014PH09-F1
#
_entry.id   AF-A0A014PH09-F1
#
_cell.length_a   1.000
_cell.length_b   1.000
_cell.length_c   1.000
_cell.angle_alpha   90.00
_cell.angle_beta   90.00
_cell.angle_gamma   90.00
#
_symmetry.space_group_name_H-M   'P 1'
#
loop_
_entity.id
_entity.type
_entity.pdbx_description
1 polymer ?
#
loop_
_entity_poly.entity_id
_entity_poly.type
_entity_poly.pdbx_seq_one_letter_code
_entity_poly.pdbx_strand_id
1 'polypeptide(L)'
;MGTRGLIIVRFNRRYYARYNHSDSYFEALGSWIVAEIPTDPEEYRAWLVRTRAEYAALERDLENEVYELRDDVDSIPDSYHGFRDFVEFPSELPSMPDVGAQYTYITNLDQEILTMNGSIHWKLSNIPRQGNLWLHAIKKSIHKGKLTISSETCPEEHMASPALAPSTLSNEIKYNYRLVVPKANIEAAPKMFLTYVLSRVLKNYQSQITQFAMEWTAESFPFRELCFAFVSIASGKARFQPYVRRRIQLDRCIDREWAQTADERLTIPFGAMFHRPGEPPGVSPVETIYWLDDVLVSLTRVPDGTSVTRAVSYGVSQGRNHFQIVILSIFEVILAEVLLGDENKPFVKVSKPIKLSPLRMDYCTSFHPRERPEAETGMKRRRRRGELIMMSHCRWIVRTLGEEFLGFAALVNFFEVAGNRRAATKSSGRLPTELYEQILDFVDHETWISCLDVSRQIRYLCLRRFRLDHQMRIVTGPSVLPQEMDREHLPSFDAENIQSGRSIPIMAAPSRFGPRDDTYNWIPEIGNDLKMAMEDVVIQFGLQGEVSVGSDSPTWTSDEDE
;
A
#
# COMPACT_ATOMS: atom_id res chain seq x y z
N MET A 1 -3.40 19.15 28.99
CA MET A 1 -2.83 18.37 27.88
C MET A 1 -3.34 18.99 26.58
N GLY A 2 -2.46 19.45 25.69
CA GLY A 2 -2.87 20.07 24.42
C GLY A 2 -3.28 19.03 23.37
N THR A 3 -4.16 19.41 22.44
CA THR A 3 -4.52 18.60 21.27
C THR A 3 -3.52 18.80 20.14
N ARG A 4 -3.16 17.72 19.44
CA ARG A 4 -2.11 17.71 18.40
C ARG A 4 -2.73 17.64 17.01
N GLY A 5 -2.04 18.17 16.00
CA GLY A 5 -2.59 18.17 14.65
C GLY A 5 -1.56 18.32 13.54
N LEU A 6 -2.03 18.10 12.31
CA LEU A 6 -1.25 18.29 11.09
C LEU A 6 -1.85 19.43 10.28
N ILE A 7 -0.99 20.37 9.88
CA ILE A 7 -1.29 21.42 8.91
C ILE A 7 -0.64 20.98 7.60
N ILE A 8 -1.47 20.75 6.59
CA ILE A 8 -1.03 20.21 5.31
C ILE A 8 -1.47 21.18 4.22
N VAL A 9 -0.54 21.57 3.37
CA VAL A 9 -0.87 22.24 2.11
C VAL A 9 -0.68 21.25 0.98
N ARG A 10 -1.63 21.21 0.04
CA ARG A 10 -1.48 20.43 -1.19
C ARG A 10 -1.34 21.39 -2.36
N PHE A 11 -0.26 21.24 -3.10
CA PHE A 11 0.05 22.03 -4.29
C PHE A 11 0.73 21.12 -5.32
N ASN A 12 0.32 21.24 -6.57
CA ASN A 12 0.79 20.41 -7.68
C ASN A 12 0.80 18.91 -7.32
N ARG A 13 -0.29 18.46 -6.67
CA ARG A 13 -0.53 17.11 -6.15
C ARG A 13 0.35 16.68 -4.98
N ARG A 14 1.42 17.39 -4.64
CA ARG A 14 2.32 17.11 -3.51
C ARG A 14 1.73 17.63 -2.19
N TYR A 15 1.94 16.89 -1.11
CA TYR A 15 1.45 17.21 0.24
C TYR A 15 2.60 17.69 1.14
N TYR A 16 2.49 18.90 1.66
CA TYR A 16 3.48 19.56 2.51
C TYR A 16 2.96 19.59 3.95
N ALA A 17 3.35 18.59 4.75
CA ALA A 17 2.81 18.38 6.09
C ALA A 17 3.71 18.95 7.19
N ARG A 18 3.14 19.77 8.07
CA ARG A 18 3.79 20.30 9.28
C ARG A 18 3.03 19.88 10.53
N TYR A 19 3.77 19.68 11.61
CA TYR A 19 3.20 19.25 12.89
C TYR A 19 2.88 20.44 13.79
N ASN A 20 1.69 20.42 14.39
CA ASN A 20 1.28 21.38 15.40
C ASN A 20 1.11 20.68 16.77
N HIS A 21 1.77 21.21 17.79
CA HIS A 21 1.95 20.54 19.08
C HIS A 21 0.76 20.69 20.06
N SER A 22 -0.05 21.74 19.92
CA SER A 22 -1.11 22.09 20.87
C SER A 22 -2.29 22.83 20.23
N ASP A 23 -3.46 22.81 20.87
CA ASP A 23 -4.67 23.55 20.48
C ASP A 23 -5.12 23.34 19.02
N SER A 24 -5.04 22.09 18.58
CA SER A 24 -5.37 21.68 17.20
C SER A 24 -6.86 21.46 16.94
N TYR A 25 -7.74 21.63 17.92
CA TYR A 25 -9.19 21.50 17.74
C TYR A 25 -9.75 22.53 16.74
N PHE A 26 -10.96 22.26 16.22
CA PHE A 26 -11.55 23.10 15.18
C PHE A 26 -11.72 24.55 15.64
N GLU A 27 -12.09 24.77 16.89
CA GLU A 27 -12.35 26.08 17.47
C GLU A 27 -11.09 26.96 17.61
N ALA A 28 -9.89 26.37 17.65
CA ALA A 28 -8.62 27.10 17.70
C ALA A 28 -7.89 27.03 16.36
N LEU A 29 -7.09 25.99 16.12
CA LEU A 29 -6.30 25.88 14.89
C LEU A 29 -7.18 25.92 13.64
N GLY A 30 -8.35 25.26 13.67
CA GLY A 30 -9.29 25.30 12.54
C GLY A 30 -9.78 26.72 12.26
N SER A 31 -10.18 27.47 13.29
CA SER A 31 -10.57 28.88 13.19
C SER A 31 -9.44 29.75 12.64
N TRP A 32 -8.19 29.51 13.07
CA TRP A 32 -7.02 30.22 12.57
C TRP A 32 -6.83 29.99 11.06
N ILE A 33 -6.86 28.73 10.61
CA ILE A 33 -6.76 28.39 9.17
C ILE A 33 -7.89 29.02 8.36
N VAL A 34 -9.13 28.97 8.86
CA VAL A 34 -10.29 29.58 8.19
C VAL A 34 -10.18 31.10 8.10
N ALA A 35 -9.54 31.74 9.09
CA ALA A 35 -9.30 33.17 9.12
C ALA A 35 -8.16 33.62 8.19
N GLU A 36 -7.15 32.77 7.96
CA GLU A 36 -6.07 33.06 7.02
C GLU A 36 -6.53 33.12 5.55
N ILE A 37 -7.62 32.42 5.21
CA ILE A 37 -8.19 32.40 3.87
C ILE A 37 -9.06 33.66 3.69
N PRO A 38 -8.73 34.57 2.74
CA PRO A 38 -9.49 35.81 2.57
C PRO A 38 -10.94 35.59 2.14
N THR A 39 -11.82 36.52 2.53
CA THR A 39 -13.24 36.51 2.14
C THR A 39 -13.55 37.37 0.92
N ASP A 40 -12.79 38.45 0.70
CA ASP A 40 -12.95 39.28 -0.48
C ASP A 40 -12.46 38.52 -1.73
N PRO A 41 -13.23 38.49 -2.84
CA PRO A 41 -12.86 37.74 -4.03
C PRO A 41 -11.51 38.15 -4.66
N GLU A 42 -11.15 39.43 -4.63
CA GLU A 42 -9.89 39.91 -5.22
C GLU A 42 -8.71 39.63 -4.27
N GLU A 43 -8.88 39.84 -2.96
CA GLU A 43 -7.88 39.45 -1.97
C GLU A 43 -7.65 37.93 -1.96
N TYR A 44 -8.71 37.14 -2.10
CA TYR A 44 -8.64 35.68 -2.20
C TYR A 44 -7.82 35.25 -3.42
N ARG A 45 -8.06 35.85 -4.59
CA ARG A 45 -7.28 35.58 -5.80
C ARG A 45 -5.82 35.97 -5.63
N ALA A 46 -5.54 37.15 -5.06
CA ALA A 46 -4.18 37.60 -4.81
C ALA A 46 -3.43 36.68 -3.83
N TRP A 47 -4.11 36.26 -2.76
CA TRP A 47 -3.60 35.28 -1.80
C TRP A 47 -3.30 33.95 -2.47
N LEU A 48 -4.23 33.41 -3.27
CA LEU A 48 -4.06 32.12 -3.95
C LEU A 48 -2.87 32.14 -4.92
N VAL A 49 -2.71 33.22 -5.71
CA VAL A 49 -1.55 33.39 -6.61
C VAL A 49 -0.24 33.45 -5.82
N ARG A 50 -0.20 34.23 -4.74
CA ARG A 50 0.99 34.35 -3.89
C ARG A 50 1.36 33.01 -3.25
N THR A 51 0.42 32.33 -2.63
CA THR A 51 0.67 31.05 -1.95
C THR A 51 1.07 29.96 -2.95
N ARG A 52 0.44 29.87 -4.13
CA ARG A 52 0.88 28.95 -5.19
C ARG A 52 2.32 29.25 -5.64
N ALA A 53 2.71 30.53 -5.75
CA ALA A 53 4.07 30.91 -6.12
C ALA A 53 5.11 30.53 -5.04
N GLU A 54 4.77 30.65 -3.76
CA GLU A 54 5.60 30.21 -2.65
C GLU A 54 5.87 28.70 -2.71
N TYR A 55 4.83 27.87 -2.87
CA TYR A 55 5.00 26.42 -2.98
C TYR A 55 5.65 25.97 -4.29
N ALA A 56 5.49 26.71 -5.38
CA ALA A 56 6.22 26.47 -6.64
C ALA A 56 7.71 26.79 -6.52
N ALA A 57 8.11 27.76 -5.70
CA ALA A 57 9.52 27.99 -5.38
C ALA A 57 10.07 26.82 -4.55
N LEU A 58 9.35 26.43 -3.48
CA LEU A 58 9.72 25.32 -2.63
C LEU A 58 9.83 23.98 -3.39
N GLU A 59 8.91 23.70 -4.32
CA GLU A 59 8.96 22.50 -5.16
C GLU A 59 10.23 22.45 -6.00
N ARG A 60 10.64 23.58 -6.58
CA ARG A 60 11.89 23.68 -7.37
C ARG A 60 13.11 23.45 -6.49
N ASP A 61 13.12 23.98 -5.27
CA ASP A 61 14.24 23.79 -4.34
C ASP A 61 14.35 22.31 -3.93
N LEU A 62 13.23 21.66 -3.59
CA LEU A 62 13.18 20.23 -3.28
C LEU A 62 13.64 19.35 -4.45
N GLU A 63 13.21 19.67 -5.67
CA GLU A 63 13.59 18.92 -6.86
C GLU A 63 15.11 18.98 -7.09
N ASN A 64 15.69 20.17 -7.01
CA ASN A 64 17.10 20.41 -7.30
C ASN A 64 18.03 19.92 -6.19
N GLU A 65 17.61 20.01 -4.93
CA GLU A 65 18.48 19.77 -3.77
C GLU A 65 18.24 18.41 -3.13
N VAL A 66 17.08 17.78 -3.30
CA VAL A 66 16.68 16.58 -2.53
C VAL A 66 16.27 15.42 -3.43
N TYR A 67 15.32 15.60 -4.36
CA TYR A 67 14.71 14.47 -5.07
C TYR A 67 15.51 13.90 -6.23
N GLU A 68 16.26 14.73 -6.97
CA GLU A 68 17.11 14.26 -8.07
C GLU A 68 18.42 13.64 -7.55
N LEU A 69 18.53 12.32 -7.62
CA LEU A 69 19.69 11.56 -7.16
C LEU A 69 20.77 11.48 -8.24
N ARG A 70 21.75 12.39 -8.16
CA ARG A 70 22.85 12.50 -9.13
C ARG A 70 24.02 11.54 -8.89
N ASP A 71 24.17 11.04 -7.67
CA ASP A 71 25.21 10.07 -7.32
C ASP A 71 24.70 8.64 -7.49
N ASP A 72 25.57 7.69 -7.84
CA ASP A 72 25.23 6.26 -8.01
C ASP A 72 24.81 5.55 -6.70
N VAL A 73 24.61 6.29 -5.60
CA VAL A 73 24.21 5.76 -4.30
C VAL A 73 22.75 6.09 -4.03
N ASP A 74 21.93 5.05 -3.86
CA ASP A 74 20.53 5.17 -3.44
C ASP A 74 20.43 5.54 -1.94
N SER A 75 20.74 6.79 -1.60
CA SER A 75 20.66 7.29 -0.22
C SER A 75 20.15 8.72 -0.15
N ILE A 76 19.52 9.08 0.97
CA ILE A 76 19.01 10.42 1.23
C ILE A 76 20.16 11.46 1.24
N PRO A 77 20.10 12.55 0.46
CA PRO A 77 21.12 13.60 0.46
C PRO A 77 21.22 14.38 1.77
N ASP A 78 22.42 14.85 2.13
CA ASP A 78 22.66 15.67 3.35
C ASP A 78 21.92 17.02 3.34
N SER A 79 21.68 17.58 2.15
CA SER A 79 20.89 18.81 1.91
C SER A 79 19.49 18.74 2.49
N TYR A 80 18.94 17.53 2.70
CA TYR A 80 17.66 17.31 3.37
C TYR A 80 17.54 18.02 4.72
N HIS A 81 18.64 18.22 5.44
CA HIS A 81 18.61 18.92 6.72
C HIS A 81 18.08 20.36 6.65
N GLY A 82 18.05 20.97 5.46
CA GLY A 82 17.40 22.28 5.22
C GLY A 82 15.87 22.24 5.25
N PHE A 83 15.23 21.07 5.17
CA PHE A 83 13.77 20.90 5.03
C PHE A 83 13.10 20.27 6.26
N ARG A 84 13.74 20.35 7.43
CA ARG A 84 13.28 19.74 8.70
C ARG A 84 11.96 20.27 9.25
N ASP A 85 11.40 21.33 8.66
CA ASP A 85 10.09 21.87 9.03
C ASP A 85 8.94 20.93 8.65
N PHE A 86 9.15 20.02 7.70
CA PHE A 86 8.16 19.03 7.32
C PHE A 86 8.27 17.76 8.17
N VAL A 87 7.13 17.15 8.45
CA VAL A 87 7.08 15.90 9.23
C VAL A 87 7.70 14.74 8.45
N GLU A 88 7.50 14.74 7.14
CA GLU A 88 8.10 13.81 6.17
C GLU A 88 8.34 14.53 4.82
N PHE A 89 9.02 13.87 3.89
CA PHE A 89 9.25 14.38 2.53
C PHE A 89 7.94 14.76 1.85
N PRO A 90 7.81 16.00 1.33
CA PRO A 90 6.66 16.36 0.52
C PRO A 90 6.47 15.44 -0.69
N SER A 91 5.33 14.76 -0.78
CA SER A 91 5.10 13.78 -1.83
C SER A 91 3.67 13.78 -2.33
N GLU A 92 3.44 13.28 -3.55
CA GLU A 92 2.11 12.97 -4.06
C GLU A 92 1.43 11.82 -3.30
N LEU A 93 2.20 10.92 -2.68
CA LEU A 93 1.66 9.95 -1.71
C LEU A 93 1.60 10.64 -0.34
N PRO A 94 0.41 11.01 0.17
CA PRO A 94 0.29 11.76 1.41
C PRO A 94 0.80 10.93 2.58
N SER A 95 1.77 11.47 3.31
CA SER A 95 2.16 10.87 4.57
C SER A 95 1.16 11.23 5.68
N MET A 96 0.77 10.23 6.44
CA MET A 96 -0.08 10.36 7.63
C MET A 96 0.67 9.72 8.80
N PRO A 97 1.79 10.34 9.23
CA PRO A 97 2.67 9.71 10.19
C PRO A 97 1.92 9.54 11.52
N ASP A 98 2.20 8.44 12.22
CA ASP A 98 1.64 8.20 13.55
C ASP A 98 2.37 9.04 14.61
N VAL A 99 2.25 10.36 14.47
CA VAL A 99 2.72 11.37 15.44
C VAL A 99 1.67 11.65 16.52
N GLY A 100 0.61 10.83 16.58
CA GLY A 100 -0.51 11.03 17.49
C GLY A 100 -1.31 12.31 17.20
N ALA A 101 -1.33 12.77 15.95
CA ALA A 101 -2.16 13.89 15.51
C ALA A 101 -3.65 13.51 15.59
N GLN A 102 -4.42 14.34 16.28
CA GLN A 102 -5.86 14.13 16.50
C GLN A 102 -6.70 14.90 15.47
N TYR A 103 -6.13 15.98 14.92
CA TYR A 103 -6.77 16.84 13.94
C TYR A 103 -5.89 17.00 12.71
N THR A 104 -6.50 17.01 11.52
CA THR A 104 -5.78 17.21 10.26
C THR A 104 -6.49 18.25 9.42
N TYR A 105 -5.71 19.16 8.85
CA TYR A 105 -6.20 20.25 8.01
C TYR A 105 -5.42 20.22 6.70
N ILE A 106 -6.12 20.07 5.58
CA ILE A 106 -5.53 20.05 4.25
C ILE A 106 -6.08 21.22 3.45
N THR A 107 -5.25 22.23 3.22
CA THR A 107 -5.54 23.33 2.29
C THR A 107 -5.08 22.88 0.90
N ASN A 108 -6.03 22.38 0.10
CA ASN A 108 -5.78 21.92 -1.25
C ASN A 108 -5.88 23.08 -2.23
N LEU A 109 -4.73 23.60 -2.67
CA LEU A 109 -4.63 24.72 -3.60
C LEU A 109 -4.91 24.31 -5.05
N ASP A 110 -4.84 23.03 -5.39
CA ASP A 110 -5.08 22.54 -6.75
C ASP A 110 -6.59 22.52 -7.08
N GLN A 111 -7.40 22.12 -6.10
CA GLN A 111 -8.86 22.03 -6.24
C GLN A 111 -9.61 23.13 -5.48
N GLU A 112 -8.88 23.98 -4.75
CA GLU A 112 -9.42 25.04 -3.90
C GLU A 112 -10.39 24.53 -2.81
N ILE A 113 -9.95 23.49 -2.09
CA ILE A 113 -10.72 22.80 -1.05
C ILE A 113 -9.98 22.84 0.29
N LEU A 114 -10.68 23.20 1.37
CA LEU A 114 -10.22 22.94 2.74
C LEU A 114 -10.81 21.63 3.23
N THR A 115 -9.97 20.66 3.53
CA THR A 115 -10.38 19.38 4.12
C THR A 115 -9.99 19.30 5.59
N MET A 116 -10.94 18.95 6.45
CA MET A 116 -10.70 18.72 7.89
C MET A 116 -10.97 17.27 8.26
N ASN A 117 -10.06 16.66 9.02
CA ASN A 117 -10.12 15.25 9.46
C ASN A 117 -10.46 14.27 8.32
N GLY A 118 -9.96 14.56 7.12
CA GLY A 118 -10.14 13.76 5.90
C GLY A 118 -11.57 13.60 5.38
N SER A 119 -12.59 14.21 6.02
CA SER A 119 -14.01 13.90 5.75
C SER A 119 -14.94 15.11 5.66
N ILE A 120 -14.48 16.29 6.10
CA ILE A 120 -15.18 17.57 6.01
C ILE A 120 -14.52 18.33 4.87
N HIS A 121 -15.27 18.74 3.85
CA HIS A 121 -14.72 19.39 2.66
C HIS A 121 -15.45 20.70 2.38
N TRP A 122 -14.75 21.81 2.53
CA TRP A 122 -15.24 23.15 2.25
C TRP A 122 -14.62 23.71 0.97
N LYS A 123 -15.38 24.45 0.17
CA LYS A 123 -14.79 25.29 -0.89
C LYS A 123 -14.04 26.45 -0.23
N LEU A 124 -12.77 26.66 -0.58
CA LEU A 124 -11.96 27.73 0.03
C LEU A 124 -12.59 29.12 -0.16
N SER A 125 -13.12 29.37 -1.36
CA SER A 125 -13.76 30.64 -1.72
C SER A 125 -15.14 30.87 -1.07
N ASN A 126 -15.74 29.85 -0.44
CA ASN A 126 -17.12 29.92 0.05
C ASN A 126 -17.33 29.23 1.41
N ILE A 127 -16.42 29.44 2.37
CA ILE A 127 -16.57 28.93 3.74
C ILE A 127 -17.60 29.79 4.52
N PRO A 128 -18.64 29.19 5.14
CA PRO A 128 -19.70 29.92 5.81
C PRO A 128 -19.28 30.42 7.20
N ARG A 129 -18.68 31.61 7.24
CA ARG A 129 -18.08 32.20 8.47
C ARG A 129 -19.08 32.89 9.39
N GLN A 130 -20.23 33.34 8.86
CA GLN A 130 -21.22 34.08 9.66
C GLN A 130 -21.72 33.23 10.83
N GLY A 131 -21.61 33.78 12.04
CA GLY A 131 -22.04 33.08 13.27
C GLY A 131 -21.33 31.74 13.51
N ASN A 132 -20.12 31.54 12.97
CA ASN A 132 -19.39 30.27 13.03
C ASN A 132 -20.17 29.08 12.44
N LEU A 133 -20.98 29.32 11.40
CA LEU A 133 -21.81 28.28 10.79
C LEU A 133 -20.99 27.08 10.31
N TRP A 134 -19.81 27.30 9.73
CA TRP A 134 -18.90 26.24 9.29
C TRP A 134 -18.56 25.26 10.43
N LEU A 135 -18.37 25.76 11.65
CA LEU A 135 -18.05 24.95 12.82
C LEU A 135 -19.30 24.21 13.32
N HIS A 136 -20.42 24.92 13.45
CA HIS A 136 -21.68 24.34 13.94
C HIS A 136 -22.28 23.29 13.00
N ALA A 137 -21.97 23.36 11.71
CA ALA A 137 -22.40 22.40 10.72
C ALA A 137 -21.64 21.07 10.77
N ILE A 138 -20.50 20.98 11.46
CA ILE A 138 -19.73 19.74 11.59
C ILE A 138 -20.44 18.79 12.57
N LYS A 139 -20.79 17.59 12.10
CA LYS A 139 -21.56 16.60 12.86
C LYS A 139 -20.99 15.20 12.73
N LYS A 140 -21.41 14.30 13.62
CA LYS A 140 -21.09 12.87 13.54
C LYS A 140 -21.90 12.27 12.39
N SER A 141 -21.23 11.53 11.51
CA SER A 141 -21.92 10.81 10.44
C SER A 141 -22.55 9.49 10.96
N ILE A 142 -23.36 8.86 10.12
CA ILE A 142 -23.86 7.50 10.32
C ILE A 142 -22.75 6.44 10.48
N HIS A 143 -21.50 6.76 10.10
CA HIS A 143 -20.34 5.88 10.23
C HIS A 143 -19.56 6.22 11.50
N LYS A 144 -19.30 5.21 12.33
CA LYS A 144 -18.61 5.39 13.61
C LYS A 144 -17.21 5.99 13.39
N GLY A 145 -16.88 7.05 14.14
CA GLY A 145 -15.58 7.73 14.08
C GLY A 145 -15.37 8.66 12.88
N LYS A 146 -16.39 8.87 12.02
CA LYS A 146 -16.32 9.76 10.87
C LYS A 146 -17.24 10.98 11.05
N LEU A 147 -16.77 12.13 10.60
CA LEU A 147 -17.52 13.39 10.61
C LEU A 147 -18.18 13.64 9.25
N THR A 148 -19.13 14.57 9.23
CA THR A 148 -19.81 15.07 8.04
C THR A 148 -20.26 16.51 8.25
N ILE A 149 -20.87 17.11 7.24
CA ILE A 149 -21.49 18.43 7.28
C ILE A 149 -23.01 18.28 7.23
N SER A 150 -23.69 18.82 8.23
CA SER A 150 -25.15 18.76 8.37
C SER A 150 -25.85 19.39 7.17
N SER A 151 -26.76 18.62 6.57
CA SER A 151 -27.58 19.07 5.45
C SER A 151 -28.60 20.14 5.81
N GLU A 152 -29.05 20.13 7.07
CA GLU A 152 -30.04 21.05 7.60
C GLU A 152 -29.41 22.39 7.96
N THR A 153 -28.18 22.34 8.49
CA THR A 153 -27.47 23.54 8.97
C THR A 153 -26.74 24.27 7.83
N CYS A 154 -26.25 23.55 6.82
CA CYS A 154 -25.38 24.14 5.79
C CYS A 154 -25.78 23.73 4.37
N PRO A 155 -26.02 24.70 3.46
CA PRO A 155 -26.25 24.44 2.04
C PRO A 155 -25.08 23.76 1.32
N GLU A 156 -25.38 23.04 0.24
CA GLU A 156 -24.38 22.31 -0.57
C GLU A 156 -23.40 23.24 -1.30
N GLU A 157 -23.77 24.50 -1.55
CA GLU A 157 -22.91 25.45 -2.25
C GLU A 157 -21.59 25.74 -1.53
N HIS A 158 -21.51 25.51 -0.21
CA HIS A 158 -20.31 25.64 0.61
C HIS A 158 -19.43 24.37 0.61
N MET A 159 -20.02 23.23 0.29
CA MET A 159 -19.37 21.92 0.35
C MET A 159 -18.59 21.64 -0.93
N ALA A 160 -17.53 20.84 -0.82
CA ALA A 160 -16.76 20.37 -1.96
C ALA A 160 -16.66 18.84 -1.99
N SER A 161 -16.20 18.29 -3.11
CA SER A 161 -15.81 16.88 -3.22
C SER A 161 -14.43 16.78 -3.87
N PRO A 162 -13.42 16.30 -3.13
CA PRO A 162 -12.11 15.98 -3.71
C PRO A 162 -12.16 14.80 -4.69
N ALA A 163 -13.11 13.87 -4.51
CA ALA A 163 -13.23 12.66 -5.30
C ALA A 163 -13.44 12.95 -6.79
N LEU A 164 -12.71 12.22 -7.63
CA LEU A 164 -12.95 12.19 -9.07
C LEU A 164 -14.32 11.57 -9.35
N ALA A 165 -14.93 12.01 -10.45
CA ALA A 165 -16.21 11.50 -10.91
C ALA A 165 -16.26 9.95 -10.93
N PRO A 166 -17.41 9.34 -10.56
CA PRO A 166 -17.59 7.90 -10.60
C PRO A 166 -17.35 7.36 -12.01
N SER A 167 -16.70 6.19 -12.11
CA SER A 167 -16.56 5.49 -13.39
C SER A 167 -17.86 4.75 -13.73
N THR A 168 -18.28 4.81 -15.00
CA THR A 168 -19.40 3.99 -15.47
C THR A 168 -18.91 2.56 -15.68
N LEU A 169 -19.49 1.62 -14.93
CA LEU A 169 -19.14 0.20 -15.05
C LEU A 169 -19.68 -0.38 -16.36
N SER A 170 -18.83 -1.09 -17.10
CA SER A 170 -19.27 -1.94 -18.20
C SER A 170 -18.94 -3.40 -17.94
N ASN A 171 -19.92 -4.28 -18.13
CA ASN A 171 -19.71 -5.73 -18.12
C ASN A 171 -19.34 -6.29 -19.50
N GLU A 172 -19.30 -5.44 -20.53
CA GLU A 172 -19.09 -5.88 -21.91
C GLU A 172 -17.60 -6.12 -22.18
N ILE A 173 -17.27 -7.35 -22.57
CA ILE A 173 -15.95 -7.74 -23.08
C ILE A 173 -16.11 -8.01 -24.57
N LYS A 174 -15.34 -7.32 -25.42
CA LYS A 174 -15.50 -7.41 -26.89
C LYS A 174 -15.05 -8.75 -27.50
N TYR A 175 -14.33 -9.56 -26.73
CA TYR A 175 -13.77 -10.83 -27.17
C TYR A 175 -14.59 -12.01 -26.65
N ASN A 176 -14.51 -13.15 -27.33
CA ASN A 176 -15.04 -14.40 -26.80
C ASN A 176 -14.35 -14.73 -25.48
N TYR A 177 -15.14 -14.93 -24.43
CA TYR A 177 -14.59 -15.17 -23.11
C TYR A 177 -15.33 -16.25 -22.34
N ARG A 178 -14.64 -16.80 -21.34
CA ARG A 178 -15.20 -17.69 -20.33
C ARG A 178 -14.83 -17.21 -18.94
N LEU A 179 -15.82 -17.13 -18.07
CA LEU A 179 -15.60 -16.86 -16.66
C LEU A 179 -14.93 -18.04 -15.96
N VAL A 180 -13.89 -17.76 -15.17
CA VAL A 180 -13.15 -18.74 -14.37
C VAL A 180 -12.96 -18.23 -12.94
N VAL A 181 -12.74 -19.15 -12.01
CA VAL A 181 -12.38 -18.83 -10.62
C VAL A 181 -10.89 -19.11 -10.44
N PRO A 182 -10.06 -18.09 -10.13
CA PRO A 182 -8.64 -18.31 -9.89
C PRO A 182 -8.42 -19.04 -8.58
N LYS A 183 -7.31 -19.79 -8.51
CA LYS A 183 -6.87 -20.43 -7.27
C LYS A 183 -6.31 -19.36 -6.32
N ALA A 184 -6.70 -19.42 -5.05
CA ALA A 184 -6.29 -18.48 -4.00
C ALA A 184 -5.80 -19.22 -2.73
N ASN A 185 -5.26 -20.43 -2.87
CA ASN A 185 -4.70 -21.17 -1.73
C ASN A 185 -3.41 -20.50 -1.23
N ILE A 186 -3.20 -20.56 0.08
CA ILE A 186 -2.01 -20.04 0.76
C ILE A 186 -1.24 -21.15 1.48
N GLU A 187 -1.46 -22.41 1.11
CA GLU A 187 -0.88 -23.59 1.79
C GLU A 187 0.63 -23.72 1.62
N ALA A 188 1.22 -23.14 0.57
CA ALA A 188 2.66 -23.15 0.40
C ALA A 188 3.30 -21.96 1.15
N ALA A 189 4.42 -22.19 1.85
CA ALA A 189 5.12 -21.15 2.60
C ALA A 189 5.32 -19.83 1.84
N PRO A 190 5.83 -19.80 0.60
CA PRO A 190 6.04 -18.54 -0.13
C PRO A 190 4.72 -17.82 -0.39
N LYS A 191 3.65 -18.58 -0.69
CA LYS A 191 2.32 -17.99 -0.94
C LYS A 191 1.75 -17.34 0.31
N MET A 192 1.84 -18.03 1.45
CA MET A 192 1.39 -17.48 2.72
C MET A 192 2.19 -16.23 3.09
N PHE A 193 3.52 -16.32 3.01
CA PHE A 193 4.42 -15.23 3.36
C PHE A 193 4.12 -13.99 2.50
N LEU A 194 4.09 -14.11 1.17
CA LEU A 194 3.83 -12.97 0.29
C LEU A 194 2.42 -12.39 0.46
N THR A 195 1.41 -13.24 0.68
CA THR A 195 0.04 -12.78 0.99
C THR A 195 0.01 -12.02 2.32
N TYR A 196 0.75 -12.50 3.33
CA TYR A 196 0.90 -11.82 4.61
C TYR A 196 1.59 -10.47 4.44
N VAL A 197 2.69 -10.38 3.68
CA VAL A 197 3.34 -9.10 3.37
C VAL A 197 2.38 -8.12 2.71
N LEU A 198 1.64 -8.55 1.67
CA LEU A 198 0.65 -7.71 0.99
C LEU A 198 -0.44 -7.18 1.95
N SER A 199 -0.91 -8.03 2.87
CA SER A 199 -1.87 -7.62 3.90
C SER A 199 -1.30 -6.56 4.85
N ARG A 200 0.01 -6.62 5.14
CA ARG A 200 0.72 -5.65 5.99
C ARG A 200 0.93 -4.33 5.29
N VAL A 201 1.34 -4.34 4.02
CA VAL A 201 1.44 -3.12 3.18
C VAL A 201 0.10 -2.41 3.18
N LEU A 202 -0.98 -3.11 2.82
CA LEU A 202 -2.29 -2.50 2.75
C LEU A 202 -2.77 -1.95 4.10
N LYS A 203 -2.44 -2.65 5.20
CA LYS A 203 -2.77 -2.22 6.55
C LYS A 203 -2.09 -0.90 6.91
N ASN A 204 -0.83 -0.71 6.54
CA ASN A 204 -0.12 0.53 6.84
C ASN A 204 -0.61 1.70 5.98
N TYR A 205 -0.85 1.47 4.69
CA TYR A 205 -1.39 2.49 3.79
C TYR A 205 -2.92 2.67 3.87
N GLN A 206 -3.59 2.03 4.84
CA GLN A 206 -5.06 2.05 4.93
C GLN A 206 -5.62 3.48 5.06
N SER A 207 -4.92 4.35 5.78
CA SER A 207 -5.38 5.71 6.07
C SER A 207 -5.30 6.55 4.81
N GLN A 208 -4.21 6.41 4.07
CA GLN A 208 -3.98 7.06 2.78
C GLN A 208 -5.01 6.58 1.76
N ILE A 209 -5.23 5.27 1.67
CA ILE A 209 -6.21 4.69 0.74
C ILE A 209 -7.63 5.17 1.08
N THR A 210 -8.05 5.04 2.35
CA THR A 210 -9.41 5.43 2.76
C THR A 210 -9.63 6.93 2.76
N GLN A 211 -8.61 7.78 2.81
CA GLN A 211 -8.79 9.22 2.70
C GLN A 211 -8.74 9.68 1.24
N PHE A 212 -7.79 9.20 0.44
CA PHE A 212 -7.40 9.85 -0.82
C PHE A 212 -7.61 9.01 -2.08
N ALA A 213 -7.86 7.70 -2.00
CA ALA A 213 -7.89 6.84 -3.19
C ALA A 213 -8.91 7.26 -4.25
N MET A 214 -10.00 7.94 -3.87
CA MET A 214 -10.99 8.44 -4.84
C MET A 214 -10.55 9.66 -5.61
N GLU A 215 -9.49 10.33 -5.17
CA GLU A 215 -8.88 11.48 -5.84
C GLU A 215 -7.85 11.05 -6.90
N TRP A 216 -7.48 9.77 -6.91
CA TRP A 216 -6.42 9.25 -7.77
C TRP A 216 -6.97 8.67 -9.07
N THR A 217 -6.32 9.04 -10.18
CA THR A 217 -6.44 8.33 -11.46
C THR A 217 -5.49 7.13 -11.48
N ALA A 218 -5.63 6.26 -12.49
CA ALA A 218 -4.66 5.18 -12.68
C ALA A 218 -3.24 5.69 -13.02
N GLU A 219 -3.11 6.93 -13.50
CA GLU A 219 -1.84 7.58 -13.85
C GLU A 219 -1.21 8.32 -12.66
N SER A 220 -1.99 8.60 -11.62
CA SER A 220 -1.53 9.30 -10.42
C SER A 220 -0.40 8.52 -9.74
N PHE A 221 0.68 9.21 -9.37
CA PHE A 221 1.84 8.63 -8.70
C PHE A 221 1.48 7.66 -7.56
N PRO A 222 0.69 8.03 -6.54
CA PRO A 222 0.38 7.12 -5.43
C PRO A 222 -0.37 5.85 -5.87
N PHE A 223 -1.18 5.93 -6.94
CA PHE A 223 -1.89 4.79 -7.48
C PHE A 223 -0.92 3.81 -8.17
N ARG A 224 -0.03 4.35 -9.02
CA ARG A 224 0.98 3.56 -9.74
C ARG A 224 1.96 2.91 -8.77
N GLU A 225 2.49 3.66 -7.81
CA GLU A 225 3.43 3.17 -6.80
C GLU A 225 2.83 2.02 -5.97
N LEU A 226 1.64 2.20 -5.38
CA LEU A 226 1.02 1.17 -4.54
C LEU A 226 0.66 -0.09 -5.37
N CYS A 227 0.11 0.08 -6.57
CA CYS A 227 -0.21 -1.05 -7.43
C CYS A 227 1.06 -1.78 -7.91
N PHE A 228 2.13 -1.05 -8.22
CA PHE A 228 3.43 -1.63 -8.58
C PHE A 228 4.02 -2.42 -7.42
N ALA A 229 3.99 -1.88 -6.20
CA ALA A 229 4.42 -2.62 -5.01
C ALA A 229 3.62 -3.92 -4.82
N PHE A 230 2.29 -3.91 -5.05
CA PHE A 230 1.49 -5.12 -4.97
C PHE A 230 1.93 -6.20 -5.96
N VAL A 231 2.17 -5.85 -7.22
CA VAL A 231 2.62 -6.83 -8.23
C VAL A 231 4.07 -7.26 -8.02
N SER A 232 4.94 -6.37 -7.55
CA SER A 232 6.35 -6.68 -7.23
C SER A 232 6.46 -7.67 -6.07
N ILE A 233 5.67 -7.47 -5.01
CA ILE A 233 5.61 -8.42 -3.88
C ILE A 233 4.94 -9.72 -4.33
N ALA A 234 3.80 -9.65 -5.03
CA ALA A 234 3.08 -10.85 -5.44
C ALA A 234 3.86 -11.74 -6.41
N SER A 235 4.72 -11.14 -7.24
CA SER A 235 5.60 -11.86 -8.17
C SER A 235 6.87 -12.41 -7.51
N GLY A 236 7.14 -12.05 -6.27
CA GLY A 236 8.38 -12.41 -5.56
C GLY A 236 9.62 -11.66 -6.04
N LYS A 237 9.44 -10.51 -6.71
CA LYS A 237 10.52 -9.63 -7.16
C LYS A 237 10.92 -8.60 -6.09
N ALA A 238 10.01 -8.27 -5.17
CA ALA A 238 10.33 -7.46 -4.00
C ALA A 238 11.35 -8.17 -3.11
N ARG A 239 12.25 -7.37 -2.53
CA ARG A 239 13.27 -7.87 -1.59
C ARG A 239 12.86 -7.58 -0.17
N PHE A 240 13.49 -8.26 0.77
CA PHE A 240 13.24 -8.05 2.19
C PHE A 240 14.56 -7.72 2.87
N GLN A 241 14.68 -6.48 3.34
CA GLN A 241 15.88 -6.04 4.04
C GLN A 241 15.71 -6.25 5.53
N PRO A 242 16.71 -6.80 6.24
CA PRO A 242 16.75 -6.78 7.69
C PRO A 242 16.60 -5.36 8.21
N TYR A 243 15.72 -5.15 9.19
CA TYR A 243 15.42 -3.82 9.73
C TYR A 243 15.64 -3.75 11.24
N VAL A 244 16.43 -2.78 11.68
CA VAL A 244 16.71 -2.52 13.10
C VAL A 244 16.45 -1.05 13.40
N ARG A 245 15.46 -0.77 14.25
CA ARG A 245 14.96 0.61 14.50
C ARG A 245 16.05 1.56 15.02
N ARG A 246 16.94 1.09 15.90
CA ARG A 246 18.08 1.85 16.46
C ARG A 246 19.23 0.91 16.84
N ARG A 247 20.40 1.02 16.20
CA ARG A 247 21.58 0.18 16.48
C ARG A 247 22.10 0.25 17.93
N ILE A 248 21.79 1.30 18.69
CA ILE A 248 22.12 1.40 20.13
C ILE A 248 21.47 0.26 20.94
N GLN A 249 20.53 -0.49 20.34
CA GLN A 249 19.86 -1.66 20.92
C GLN A 249 20.26 -3.00 20.27
N LEU A 250 21.40 -3.09 19.58
CA LEU A 250 21.95 -4.35 19.03
C LEU A 250 22.02 -5.48 20.08
N ASP A 251 22.30 -5.13 21.35
CA ASP A 251 22.34 -6.10 22.46
C ASP A 251 20.96 -6.66 22.85
N ARG A 252 19.88 -6.05 22.36
CA ARG A 252 18.49 -6.51 22.55
C ARG A 252 17.95 -7.26 21.35
N CYS A 253 18.73 -7.35 20.27
CA CYS A 253 18.33 -8.08 19.07
C CYS A 253 18.31 -9.58 19.36
N ILE A 254 17.28 -10.25 18.83
CA ILE A 254 17.13 -11.71 18.99
C ILE A 254 18.30 -12.50 18.38
N ASP A 255 18.87 -11.95 17.31
CA ASP A 255 20.06 -12.44 16.64
C ASP A 255 20.93 -11.24 16.25
N ARG A 256 22.08 -11.12 16.89
CA ARG A 256 23.02 -10.00 16.68
C ARG A 256 23.73 -10.11 15.35
N GLU A 257 24.09 -11.31 14.90
CA GLU A 257 24.78 -11.52 13.63
C GLU A 257 23.87 -11.16 12.47
N TRP A 258 22.59 -11.55 12.56
CA TRP A 258 21.57 -11.14 11.60
C TRP A 258 21.32 -9.62 11.63
N ALA A 259 21.14 -9.04 12.82
CA ALA A 259 20.88 -7.60 12.97
C ALA A 259 22.03 -6.72 12.45
N GLN A 260 23.28 -7.21 12.47
CA GLN A 260 24.43 -6.50 11.91
C GLN A 260 24.37 -6.34 10.39
N THR A 261 23.56 -7.16 9.71
CA THR A 261 23.43 -7.12 8.26
C THR A 261 22.36 -6.18 7.74
N ALA A 262 21.58 -5.58 8.64
CA ALA A 262 20.75 -4.43 8.30
C ALA A 262 21.65 -3.31 7.78
N ASP A 263 21.27 -2.71 6.64
CA ASP A 263 22.03 -1.63 6.03
C ASP A 263 22.13 -0.44 7.00
N GLU A 264 23.31 0.18 7.06
CA GLU A 264 23.56 1.37 7.87
C GLU A 264 23.09 2.65 7.17
N ARG A 265 22.92 2.60 5.84
CA ARG A 265 22.51 3.77 5.05
C ARG A 265 21.00 3.97 5.12
N LEU A 266 20.60 5.24 5.21
CA LEU A 266 19.21 5.67 5.07
C LEU A 266 18.73 5.28 3.66
N THR A 267 17.89 4.24 3.59
CA THR A 267 17.27 3.82 2.35
C THR A 267 16.28 4.89 1.89
N ILE A 268 16.08 4.99 0.59
CA ILE A 268 15.12 5.95 0.04
C ILE A 268 13.70 5.50 0.44
N PRO A 269 12.90 6.37 1.08
CA PRO A 269 11.58 5.98 1.52
C PRO A 269 10.62 5.77 0.34
N PHE A 270 9.89 4.65 0.38
CA PHE A 270 8.86 4.35 -0.60
C PHE A 270 7.79 5.43 -0.66
N GLY A 271 7.38 5.76 -1.88
CA GLY A 271 6.37 6.77 -2.13
C GLY A 271 6.86 8.21 -1.91
N ALA A 272 8.15 8.44 -1.70
CA ALA A 272 8.73 9.78 -1.84
C ALA A 272 9.06 10.09 -3.31
N MET A 273 9.26 11.37 -3.62
CA MET A 273 9.40 11.85 -5.00
C MET A 273 10.80 11.66 -5.60
N PHE A 274 11.67 10.81 -5.04
CA PHE A 274 13.03 10.63 -5.54
C PHE A 274 13.08 9.99 -6.94
N HIS A 275 14.07 10.38 -7.75
CA HIS A 275 14.32 9.81 -9.09
C HIS A 275 15.74 10.05 -9.57
N ARG A 276 16.12 9.38 -10.66
CA ARG A 276 17.33 9.65 -11.43
C ARG A 276 17.13 10.83 -12.39
N PRO A 277 18.21 11.50 -12.83
CA PRO A 277 18.11 12.59 -13.81
C PRO A 277 17.41 12.14 -15.10
N GLY A 278 16.36 12.87 -15.49
CA GLY A 278 15.56 12.57 -16.69
C GLY A 278 14.56 11.42 -16.55
N GLU A 279 14.51 10.77 -15.39
CA GLU A 279 13.53 9.74 -15.06
C GLU A 279 12.38 10.31 -14.22
N PRO A 280 11.17 9.73 -14.29
CA PRO A 280 10.06 10.11 -13.44
C PRO A 280 10.30 9.72 -11.96
N PRO A 281 9.69 10.45 -11.00
CA PRO A 281 9.62 10.05 -9.59
C PRO A 281 9.13 8.62 -9.37
N GLY A 282 9.72 7.94 -8.39
CA GLY A 282 9.29 6.63 -7.87
C GLY A 282 9.92 5.44 -8.57
N VAL A 283 9.39 4.25 -8.29
CA VAL A 283 9.88 2.98 -8.85
C VAL A 283 8.89 2.33 -9.82
N SER A 284 7.68 2.88 -9.95
CA SER A 284 6.64 2.35 -10.84
C SER A 284 6.77 2.87 -12.28
N PRO A 285 6.46 2.04 -13.29
CA PRO A 285 6.36 2.47 -14.68
C PRO A 285 5.36 3.62 -14.86
N VAL A 286 5.66 4.58 -15.75
CA VAL A 286 4.79 5.73 -16.07
C VAL A 286 3.49 5.27 -16.70
N GLU A 287 3.58 4.25 -17.55
CA GLU A 287 2.46 3.70 -18.28
C GLU A 287 1.49 2.96 -17.36
N THR A 288 0.20 3.06 -17.68
CA THR A 288 -0.83 2.28 -16.98
C THR A 288 -0.96 0.86 -17.51
N ILE A 289 -0.26 0.52 -18.60
CA ILE A 289 -0.20 -0.83 -19.15
C ILE A 289 1.25 -1.17 -19.48
N TYR A 290 1.81 -2.16 -18.80
CA TYR A 290 3.21 -2.56 -18.97
C TYR A 290 3.37 -4.07 -18.75
N TRP A 291 4.50 -4.61 -19.20
CA TRP A 291 4.86 -6.00 -18.94
C TRP A 291 5.68 -6.09 -17.67
N LEU A 292 5.19 -6.84 -16.68
CA LEU A 292 6.02 -7.33 -15.59
C LEU A 292 6.43 -8.76 -15.95
N ASP A 293 7.65 -8.86 -16.47
CA ASP A 293 8.17 -10.06 -17.13
C ASP A 293 7.23 -10.57 -18.29
N ASP A 294 6.49 -11.66 -18.08
CA ASP A 294 5.56 -12.27 -19.05
C ASP A 294 4.07 -12.03 -18.72
N VAL A 295 3.80 -11.22 -17.71
CA VAL A 295 2.44 -10.86 -17.29
C VAL A 295 2.18 -9.42 -17.67
N LEU A 296 1.11 -9.18 -18.43
CA LEU A 296 0.66 -7.84 -18.75
C LEU A 296 -0.07 -7.25 -17.54
N VAL A 297 0.44 -6.17 -16.97
CA VAL A 297 -0.22 -5.43 -15.90
C VAL A 297 -0.97 -4.26 -16.52
N SER A 298 -2.25 -4.11 -16.20
CA SER A 298 -3.09 -2.98 -16.62
C SER A 298 -3.75 -2.32 -15.42
N LEU A 299 -3.35 -1.10 -15.11
CA LEU A 299 -3.89 -0.28 -14.03
C LEU A 299 -5.20 0.40 -14.45
N THR A 300 -6.19 0.34 -13.57
CA THR A 300 -7.49 1.01 -13.73
C THR A 300 -8.09 1.34 -12.37
N ARG A 301 -8.85 2.44 -12.25
CA ARG A 301 -9.56 2.77 -11.01
C ARG A 301 -10.59 1.70 -10.64
N VAL A 302 -11.26 1.15 -11.64
CA VAL A 302 -12.31 0.13 -11.47
C VAL A 302 -12.12 -0.96 -12.53
N PRO A 303 -11.77 -2.19 -12.12
CA PRO A 303 -11.63 -3.31 -13.05
C PRO A 303 -13.00 -3.74 -13.60
N ASP A 304 -13.16 -3.66 -14.92
CA ASP A 304 -14.41 -3.94 -15.64
C ASP A 304 -14.16 -4.56 -17.04
N GLY A 305 -15.22 -4.84 -17.80
CA GLY A 305 -15.12 -5.40 -19.16
C GLY A 305 -14.40 -4.51 -20.16
N THR A 306 -14.49 -3.18 -20.01
CA THR A 306 -13.77 -2.20 -20.83
C THR A 306 -12.26 -2.33 -20.61
N SER A 307 -11.84 -2.39 -19.35
CA SER A 307 -10.43 -2.53 -18.99
C SER A 307 -9.83 -3.87 -19.42
N VAL A 308 -10.61 -4.97 -19.34
CA VAL A 308 -10.23 -6.27 -19.91
C VAL A 308 -10.01 -6.15 -21.41
N THR A 309 -10.98 -5.58 -22.13
CA THR A 309 -10.90 -5.39 -23.59
C THR A 309 -9.67 -4.58 -23.98
N ARG A 310 -9.39 -3.48 -23.25
CA ARG A 310 -8.23 -2.62 -23.48
C ARG A 310 -6.92 -3.38 -23.31
N ALA A 311 -6.78 -4.13 -22.22
CA ALA A 311 -5.57 -4.91 -21.94
C ALA A 311 -5.35 -6.04 -22.95
N VAL A 312 -6.41 -6.76 -23.35
CA VAL A 312 -6.33 -7.80 -24.39
C VAL A 312 -5.90 -7.19 -25.73
N SER A 313 -6.53 -6.07 -26.13
CA SER A 313 -6.18 -5.36 -27.37
C SER A 313 -4.70 -4.96 -27.39
N TYR A 314 -4.21 -4.41 -26.27
CA TYR A 314 -2.82 -4.03 -26.13
C TYR A 314 -1.88 -5.24 -26.30
N GLY A 315 -2.09 -6.32 -25.55
CA GLY A 315 -1.23 -7.50 -25.63
C GLY A 315 -1.24 -8.19 -27.00
N VAL A 316 -2.40 -8.23 -27.67
CA VAL A 316 -2.54 -8.75 -29.05
C VAL A 316 -1.79 -7.86 -30.05
N SER A 317 -1.89 -6.54 -29.91
CA SER A 317 -1.18 -5.60 -30.80
C SER A 317 0.35 -5.71 -30.72
N GLN A 318 0.86 -6.24 -29.61
CA GLN A 318 2.29 -6.53 -29.39
C GLN A 318 2.71 -7.90 -29.96
N GLY A 319 1.84 -8.60 -30.68
CA GLY A 319 2.14 -9.88 -31.33
C GLY A 319 2.25 -11.08 -30.40
N ARG A 320 1.76 -11.01 -29.16
CA ARG A 320 1.77 -12.15 -28.23
C ARG A 320 0.57 -13.07 -28.45
N ASN A 321 0.83 -14.35 -28.68
CA ASN A 321 -0.21 -15.36 -28.96
C ASN A 321 -0.75 -16.07 -27.72
N HIS A 322 0.00 -16.05 -26.62
CA HIS A 322 -0.41 -16.59 -25.31
C HIS A 322 0.21 -15.75 -24.22
N PHE A 323 -0.62 -15.14 -23.38
CA PHE A 323 -0.14 -14.32 -22.27
C PHE A 323 -1.17 -14.23 -21.14
N GLN A 324 -0.67 -13.84 -19.97
CA GLN A 324 -1.46 -13.59 -18.76
C GLN A 324 -1.61 -12.09 -18.53
N ILE A 325 -2.75 -11.67 -18.00
CA ILE A 325 -3.07 -10.28 -17.71
C ILE A 325 -3.52 -10.16 -16.24
N VAL A 326 -2.98 -9.14 -15.57
CA VAL A 326 -3.46 -8.62 -14.29
C VAL A 326 -4.07 -7.26 -14.55
N ILE A 327 -5.39 -7.13 -14.42
CA ILE A 327 -6.06 -5.82 -14.42
C ILE A 327 -6.28 -5.41 -12.97
N LEU A 328 -5.60 -4.36 -12.52
CA LEU A 328 -5.45 -4.04 -11.10
C LEU A 328 -5.99 -2.66 -10.76
N SER A 329 -6.68 -2.58 -9.63
CA SER A 329 -6.94 -1.36 -8.88
C SER A 329 -6.45 -1.50 -7.45
N ILE A 330 -6.58 -0.46 -6.63
CA ILE A 330 -6.25 -0.53 -5.20
C ILE A 330 -7.20 -1.45 -4.42
N PHE A 331 -8.44 -1.65 -4.89
CA PHE A 331 -9.47 -2.40 -4.17
C PHE A 331 -9.71 -3.80 -4.74
N GLU A 332 -9.59 -3.95 -6.06
CA GLU A 332 -9.99 -5.13 -6.80
C GLU A 332 -9.01 -5.49 -7.91
N VAL A 333 -9.01 -6.76 -8.29
CA VAL A 333 -8.23 -7.32 -9.40
C VAL A 333 -9.11 -8.20 -10.29
N ILE A 334 -8.88 -8.14 -11.61
CA ILE A 334 -9.33 -9.15 -12.57
C ILE A 334 -8.09 -9.86 -13.10
N LEU A 335 -8.13 -11.19 -13.11
CA LEU A 335 -7.08 -12.03 -13.67
C LEU A 335 -7.58 -12.62 -14.99
N ALA A 336 -6.78 -12.52 -16.05
CA ALA A 336 -7.14 -13.05 -17.35
C ALA A 336 -6.00 -13.81 -18.04
N GLU A 337 -6.34 -14.79 -18.84
CA GLU A 337 -5.43 -15.51 -19.72
C GLU A 337 -5.96 -15.42 -21.16
N VAL A 338 -5.10 -14.98 -22.08
CA VAL A 338 -5.43 -14.79 -23.49
C VAL A 338 -4.76 -15.89 -24.31
N LEU A 339 -5.54 -16.50 -25.20
CA LEU A 339 -5.10 -17.52 -26.15
C LEU A 339 -5.54 -17.09 -27.55
N LEU A 340 -4.62 -16.93 -28.49
CA LEU A 340 -4.94 -16.76 -29.90
C LEU A 340 -5.10 -18.15 -30.53
N GLY A 341 -6.28 -18.42 -31.10
CA GLY A 341 -6.52 -19.63 -31.87
C GLY A 341 -6.01 -19.52 -33.32
N ASP A 342 -6.18 -20.58 -34.10
CA ASP A 342 -5.70 -20.69 -35.49
C ASP A 342 -6.24 -19.59 -36.43
N GLU A 343 -7.41 -19.02 -36.10
CA GLU A 343 -8.01 -17.89 -36.84
C GLU A 343 -7.52 -16.50 -36.37
N ASN A 344 -6.48 -16.43 -35.54
CA ASN A 344 -6.00 -15.19 -34.90
C ASN A 344 -7.07 -14.45 -34.06
N LYS A 345 -8.17 -15.12 -33.71
CA LYS A 345 -9.21 -14.59 -32.84
C LYS A 345 -8.84 -14.83 -31.37
N PRO A 346 -8.76 -13.78 -30.53
CA PRO A 346 -8.46 -13.94 -29.11
C PRO A 346 -9.61 -14.63 -28.37
N PHE A 347 -9.28 -15.65 -27.58
CA PHE A 347 -10.15 -16.23 -26.58
C PHE A 347 -9.62 -15.91 -25.18
N VAL A 348 -10.50 -15.43 -24.30
CA VAL A 348 -10.12 -14.91 -22.98
C VAL A 348 -10.72 -15.76 -21.86
N LYS A 349 -9.89 -16.34 -21.00
CA LYS A 349 -10.35 -16.85 -19.69
C LYS A 349 -10.20 -15.72 -18.69
N VAL A 350 -11.27 -15.31 -18.02
CA VAL A 350 -11.26 -14.11 -17.18
C VAL A 350 -11.99 -14.35 -15.87
N SER A 351 -11.49 -13.80 -14.77
CA SER A 351 -12.20 -13.83 -13.48
C SER A 351 -13.24 -12.72 -13.39
N LYS A 352 -14.21 -12.87 -12.49
CA LYS A 352 -14.93 -11.70 -11.98
C LYS A 352 -13.96 -10.78 -11.21
N PRO A 353 -14.29 -9.49 -10.98
CA PRO A 353 -13.54 -8.66 -10.05
C PRO A 353 -13.43 -9.34 -8.68
N ILE A 354 -12.20 -9.43 -8.16
CA ILE A 354 -11.88 -10.05 -6.87
C ILE A 354 -11.34 -8.97 -5.97
N LYS A 355 -11.89 -8.90 -4.76
CA LYS A 355 -11.48 -7.92 -3.76
C LYS A 355 -10.11 -8.31 -3.23
N LEU A 356 -9.17 -7.37 -3.27
CA LEU A 356 -7.81 -7.58 -2.80
C LEU A 356 -7.75 -7.79 -1.27
N SER A 357 -8.67 -7.14 -0.56
CA SER A 357 -8.69 -7.07 0.91
C SER A 357 -10.08 -6.81 1.46
N PRO A 358 -10.25 -6.52 2.77
CA PRO A 358 -11.51 -6.03 3.35
C PRO A 358 -11.88 -4.59 3.00
N LEU A 359 -10.91 -3.77 2.56
CA LEU A 359 -11.14 -2.36 2.24
C LEU A 359 -12.01 -2.23 0.98
N ARG A 360 -12.89 -1.24 0.98
CA ARG A 360 -13.83 -1.00 -0.11
C ARG A 360 -13.77 0.45 -0.53
N MET A 361 -14.12 0.69 -1.79
CA MET A 361 -14.18 2.02 -2.37
C MET A 361 -15.14 2.93 -1.61
N ASP A 362 -16.33 2.43 -1.25
CA ASP A 362 -17.34 3.17 -0.47
C ASP A 362 -16.89 3.51 0.96
N TYR A 363 -15.74 2.99 1.39
CA TYR A 363 -15.15 3.38 2.66
C TYR A 363 -14.44 4.74 2.60
N CYS A 364 -14.15 5.23 1.39
CA CYS A 364 -13.36 6.43 1.24
C CYS A 364 -14.06 7.69 1.77
N THR A 365 -13.31 8.58 2.42
CA THR A 365 -13.84 9.84 2.95
C THR A 365 -13.68 11.02 2.01
N SER A 366 -12.94 10.88 0.90
CA SER A 366 -12.84 11.89 -0.18
C SER A 366 -14.13 12.15 -0.94
N PHE A 367 -15.13 11.28 -0.82
CA PHE A 367 -16.46 11.52 -1.37
C PHE A 367 -17.13 12.74 -0.75
N HIS A 368 -18.12 13.29 -1.46
CA HIS A 368 -18.86 14.45 -1.01
C HIS A 368 -19.48 14.21 0.38
N PRO A 369 -19.47 15.19 1.31
CA PRO A 369 -20.00 14.99 2.67
C PRO A 369 -21.44 14.45 2.70
N ARG A 370 -22.27 14.77 1.69
CA ARG A 370 -23.65 14.27 1.55
C ARG A 370 -23.76 12.76 1.39
N GLU A 371 -22.73 12.10 0.88
CA GLU A 371 -22.70 10.63 0.77
C GLU A 371 -22.55 9.96 2.15
N ARG A 372 -22.26 10.75 3.19
CA ARG A 372 -22.14 10.32 4.59
C ARG A 372 -23.08 11.16 5.45
N PRO A 373 -24.39 10.86 5.48
CA PRO A 373 -25.36 11.69 6.18
C PRO A 373 -25.09 11.76 7.69
N GLU A 374 -25.64 12.79 8.32
CA GLU A 374 -25.62 12.99 9.77
C GLU A 374 -26.29 11.82 10.49
N ALA A 375 -25.75 11.42 11.64
CA ALA A 375 -26.39 10.41 12.49
C ALA A 375 -27.53 11.05 13.30
N GLU A 376 -28.73 10.50 13.16
CA GLU A 376 -29.89 10.89 13.98
C GLU A 376 -29.70 10.50 15.45
N THR A 377 -30.35 11.24 16.35
CA THR A 377 -30.36 10.94 17.79
C THR A 377 -30.93 9.54 18.05
N GLY A 378 -30.21 8.72 18.81
CA GLY A 378 -30.60 7.33 19.09
C GLY A 378 -30.24 6.33 17.99
N MET A 379 -29.70 6.77 16.84
CA MET A 379 -29.29 5.87 15.77
C MET A 379 -28.02 5.09 16.14
N LYS A 380 -28.07 3.76 16.01
CA LYS A 380 -26.87 2.92 16.07
C LYS A 380 -25.99 3.18 14.85
N ARG A 381 -24.87 3.88 15.06
CA ARG A 381 -23.88 4.15 14.01
C ARG A 381 -23.34 2.85 13.41
N ARG A 382 -23.26 2.81 12.08
CA ARG A 382 -22.78 1.66 11.32
C ARG A 382 -21.28 1.53 11.50
N ARG A 383 -20.83 0.32 11.84
CA ARG A 383 -19.41 -0.05 11.78
C ARG A 383 -19.14 -0.71 10.43
N ARG A 384 -18.09 -0.27 9.73
CA ARG A 384 -17.68 -0.89 8.47
C ARG A 384 -16.82 -2.11 8.81
N ARG A 385 -17.34 -3.31 8.51
CA ARG A 385 -16.68 -4.58 8.86
C ARG A 385 -15.23 -4.62 8.39
N GLY A 386 -14.96 -4.16 7.17
CA GLY A 386 -13.60 -4.14 6.64
C GLY A 386 -12.67 -3.20 7.41
N GLU A 387 -13.11 -1.98 7.76
CA GLU A 387 -12.33 -1.09 8.62
C GLU A 387 -12.07 -1.74 10.00
N LEU A 388 -13.06 -2.42 10.59
CA LEU A 388 -12.88 -3.13 11.85
C LEU A 388 -11.84 -4.25 11.76
N ILE A 389 -11.90 -5.07 10.70
CA ILE A 389 -10.89 -6.11 10.46
C ILE A 389 -9.52 -5.46 10.34
N MET A 390 -9.41 -4.39 9.54
CA MET A 390 -8.14 -3.68 9.43
C MET A 390 -7.71 -3.07 10.78
N MET A 391 -8.61 -2.63 11.65
CA MET A 391 -8.31 -2.10 12.99
C MET A 391 -7.94 -3.18 14.02
N SER A 392 -8.32 -4.46 13.82
CA SER A 392 -8.04 -5.54 14.76
C SER A 392 -6.56 -5.93 14.75
N HIS A 393 -5.75 -5.13 15.44
CA HIS A 393 -4.48 -5.42 16.10
C HIS A 393 -3.44 -6.29 15.36
N CYS A 394 -3.44 -6.25 14.03
CA CYS A 394 -2.37 -6.74 13.15
C CYS A 394 -2.13 -8.26 13.18
N ARG A 395 -2.87 -9.02 13.99
CA ARG A 395 -2.80 -10.48 14.14
C ARG A 395 -3.70 -11.16 13.12
N TRP A 396 -3.25 -11.18 11.87
CA TRP A 396 -3.91 -11.96 10.83
C TRP A 396 -3.66 -13.44 11.07
N ILE A 397 -4.64 -14.14 11.63
CA ILE A 397 -4.60 -15.60 11.65
C ILE A 397 -4.70 -16.14 10.22
N VAL A 398 -4.19 -17.35 9.99
CA VAL A 398 -4.13 -17.99 8.67
C VAL A 398 -5.50 -18.01 7.99
N ARG A 399 -6.58 -18.35 8.72
CA ARG A 399 -7.95 -18.33 8.20
C ARG A 399 -8.35 -16.94 7.69
N THR A 400 -8.18 -15.90 8.51
CA THR A 400 -8.49 -14.52 8.14
C THR A 400 -7.68 -14.08 6.92
N LEU A 401 -6.40 -14.45 6.84
CA LEU A 401 -5.56 -14.14 5.68
C LEU A 401 -6.13 -14.77 4.40
N GLY A 402 -6.56 -16.04 4.47
CA GLY A 402 -7.17 -16.75 3.35
C GLY A 402 -8.55 -16.22 2.93
N GLU A 403 -9.39 -15.80 3.88
CA GLU A 403 -10.77 -15.38 3.61
C GLU A 403 -10.89 -13.90 3.21
N GLU A 404 -10.14 -13.03 3.89
CA GLU A 404 -10.31 -11.58 3.79
C GLU A 404 -9.37 -10.95 2.75
N PHE A 405 -8.29 -11.64 2.35
CA PHE A 405 -7.30 -11.19 1.36
C PHE A 405 -7.23 -12.11 0.14
N LEU A 406 -8.36 -12.68 -0.26
CA LEU A 406 -8.49 -13.59 -1.40
C LEU A 406 -7.89 -13.06 -2.70
N GLY A 407 -8.06 -11.77 -3.01
CA GLY A 407 -7.51 -11.18 -4.22
C GLY A 407 -5.98 -11.13 -4.21
N PHE A 408 -5.34 -10.85 -3.07
CA PHE A 408 -3.89 -10.94 -2.95
C PHE A 408 -3.39 -12.39 -3.05
N ALA A 409 -4.06 -13.34 -2.40
CA ALA A 409 -3.72 -14.75 -2.52
C ALA A 409 -3.85 -15.24 -3.98
N ALA A 410 -4.91 -14.82 -4.69
CA ALA A 410 -5.09 -15.12 -6.11
C ALA A 410 -4.00 -14.48 -6.98
N LEU A 411 -3.61 -13.23 -6.69
CA LEU A 411 -2.54 -12.52 -7.40
C LEU A 411 -1.19 -13.25 -7.27
N VAL A 412 -0.83 -13.67 -6.05
CA VAL A 412 0.40 -14.45 -5.78
C VAL A 412 0.38 -15.77 -6.54
N ASN A 413 -0.71 -16.53 -6.47
CA ASN A 413 -0.86 -17.79 -7.22
C ASN A 413 -0.74 -17.56 -8.74
N PHE A 414 -1.28 -16.45 -9.24
CA PHE A 414 -1.27 -16.13 -10.66
C PHE A 414 0.13 -15.85 -11.19
N PHE A 415 0.95 -15.08 -10.45
CA PHE A 415 2.35 -14.86 -10.78
C PHE A 415 3.21 -16.12 -10.61
N GLU A 416 2.94 -16.96 -9.60
CA GLU A 416 3.64 -18.24 -9.46
C GLU A 416 3.43 -19.12 -10.71
N VAL A 417 2.19 -19.22 -11.19
CA VAL A 417 1.87 -19.95 -12.43
C VAL A 417 2.58 -19.34 -13.64
N ALA A 418 2.62 -18.02 -13.75
CA ALA A 418 3.33 -17.33 -14.83
C ALA A 418 4.84 -17.64 -14.80
N GLY A 419 5.47 -17.53 -13.64
CA GLY A 419 6.88 -17.86 -13.47
C GLY A 419 7.18 -19.34 -13.76
N ASN A 420 6.30 -20.26 -13.35
CA ASN A 420 6.46 -21.69 -13.65
C ASN A 420 6.40 -21.98 -15.16
N ARG A 421 5.53 -21.29 -15.89
CA ARG A 421 5.42 -21.42 -17.35
C ARG A 421 6.65 -20.86 -18.05
N ARG A 422 7.10 -19.67 -17.65
CA ARG A 422 8.36 -19.08 -18.14
C ARG A 422 9.52 -20.04 -17.94
N ALA A 423 9.73 -20.51 -16.72
CA ALA A 423 10.81 -21.44 -16.39
C ALA A 423 10.74 -22.76 -17.18
N ALA A 424 9.53 -23.22 -17.55
CA ALA A 424 9.33 -24.42 -18.37
C ALA A 424 9.71 -24.23 -19.85
N THR A 425 9.65 -23.01 -20.39
CA THR A 425 10.04 -22.69 -21.78
C THR A 425 11.56 -22.55 -21.98
N LYS A 426 12.34 -22.57 -20.89
CA LYS A 426 13.80 -22.42 -20.92
C LYS A 426 14.47 -23.78 -21.09
N SER A 427 15.37 -24.14 -20.18
CA SER A 427 16.13 -25.39 -20.21
C SER A 427 15.57 -26.41 -19.21
N SER A 428 15.73 -27.70 -19.50
CA SER A 428 15.46 -28.80 -18.56
C SER A 428 16.48 -28.91 -17.43
N GLY A 429 17.55 -28.10 -17.46
CA GLY A 429 18.73 -28.30 -16.62
C GLY A 429 19.66 -29.36 -17.21
N ARG A 430 20.93 -29.32 -16.78
CA ARG A 430 22.00 -30.25 -17.20
C ARG A 430 22.67 -30.97 -16.03
N LEU A 431 22.51 -30.44 -14.81
CA LEU A 431 23.10 -31.00 -13.60
C LEU A 431 22.05 -31.79 -12.80
N PRO A 432 22.48 -32.76 -11.98
CA PRO A 432 21.62 -33.34 -10.95
C PRO A 432 21.07 -32.29 -9.98
N THR A 433 19.91 -32.58 -9.39
CA THR A 433 19.19 -31.65 -8.50
C THR A 433 20.04 -31.28 -7.28
N GLU A 434 20.83 -32.23 -6.77
CA GLU A 434 21.70 -32.08 -5.62
C GLU A 434 22.80 -31.02 -5.85
N LEU A 435 23.35 -30.96 -7.07
CA LEU A 435 24.33 -29.94 -7.43
C LEU A 435 23.67 -28.56 -7.56
N TYR A 436 22.44 -28.49 -8.07
CA TYR A 436 21.70 -27.24 -8.08
C TYR A 436 21.39 -26.74 -6.68
N GLU A 437 21.00 -27.62 -5.76
CA GLU A 437 20.80 -27.25 -4.35
C GLU A 437 22.09 -26.68 -3.74
N GLN A 438 23.23 -27.33 -3.96
CA GLN A 438 24.53 -26.84 -3.49
C GLN A 438 24.89 -25.48 -4.10
N ILE A 439 24.76 -25.30 -5.42
CA ILE A 439 25.03 -24.02 -6.07
C ILE A 439 24.15 -22.92 -5.45
N LEU A 440 22.86 -23.20 -5.27
CA LEU A 440 21.91 -22.28 -4.68
C LEU A 440 22.20 -21.95 -3.21
N ASP A 441 23.08 -22.67 -2.52
CA ASP A 441 23.50 -22.32 -1.16
C ASP A 441 24.63 -21.25 -1.16
N PHE A 442 25.37 -21.09 -2.27
CA PHE A 442 26.51 -20.14 -2.38
C PHE A 442 26.21 -18.87 -3.16
N VAL A 443 25.11 -18.81 -3.92
CA VAL A 443 24.74 -17.61 -4.66
C VAL A 443 24.32 -16.48 -3.71
N ASP A 444 24.59 -15.23 -4.08
CA ASP A 444 24.03 -14.05 -3.42
C ASP A 444 22.52 -13.92 -3.71
N HIS A 445 21.85 -12.96 -3.07
CA HIS A 445 20.40 -12.78 -3.20
C HIS A 445 19.97 -12.36 -4.60
N GLU A 446 20.74 -11.51 -5.29
CA GLU A 446 20.44 -11.06 -6.67
C GLU A 446 20.49 -12.21 -7.66
N THR A 447 21.56 -13.00 -7.54
CA THR A 447 21.75 -14.19 -8.34
C THR A 447 20.64 -15.22 -8.05
N TRP A 448 20.21 -15.36 -6.80
CA TRP A 448 19.09 -16.23 -6.44
C TRP A 448 17.76 -15.77 -7.06
N ILE A 449 17.46 -14.47 -7.04
CA ILE A 449 16.27 -13.93 -7.73
C ILE A 449 16.33 -14.25 -9.23
N SER A 450 17.51 -14.10 -9.84
CA SER A 450 17.71 -14.45 -11.26
C SER A 450 17.52 -15.95 -11.52
N CYS A 451 17.90 -16.81 -10.56
CA CYS A 451 17.71 -18.26 -10.65
C CYS A 451 16.24 -18.69 -10.75
N LEU A 452 15.29 -17.90 -10.24
CA LEU A 452 13.85 -18.17 -10.35
C LEU A 452 13.35 -18.27 -11.80
N ASP A 453 14.10 -17.72 -12.76
CA ASP A 453 13.73 -17.64 -14.17
C ASP A 453 14.54 -18.59 -15.08
N VAL A 454 15.50 -19.37 -14.54
CA VAL A 454 16.47 -20.16 -15.34
C VAL A 454 15.90 -21.48 -15.87
N SER A 455 15.26 -22.26 -15.00
CA SER A 455 14.68 -23.57 -15.36
C SER A 455 13.61 -23.97 -14.36
N ARG A 456 12.72 -24.89 -14.76
CA ARG A 456 11.70 -25.43 -13.86
C ARG A 456 12.29 -26.08 -12.60
N GLN A 457 13.40 -26.80 -12.74
CA GLN A 457 14.04 -27.49 -11.61
C GLN A 457 14.64 -26.50 -10.62
N ILE A 458 15.41 -25.51 -11.10
CA ILE A 458 16.02 -24.49 -10.24
C ILE A 458 14.92 -23.64 -9.57
N ARG A 459 13.89 -23.23 -10.31
CA ARG A 459 12.77 -22.47 -9.75
C ARG A 459 12.07 -23.24 -8.63
N TYR A 460 11.82 -24.53 -8.83
CA TYR A 460 11.23 -25.39 -7.81
C TYR A 460 12.09 -25.41 -6.52
N LEU A 461 13.41 -25.54 -6.66
CA LEU A 461 14.33 -25.50 -5.52
C LEU A 461 14.33 -24.13 -4.81
N CYS A 462 14.34 -23.03 -5.57
CA CYS A 462 14.24 -21.68 -5.01
C CYS A 462 12.93 -21.49 -4.24
N LEU A 463 11.78 -21.89 -4.80
CA LEU A 463 10.49 -21.74 -4.11
C LEU A 463 10.36 -22.66 -2.89
N ARG A 464 11.01 -23.83 -2.89
CA ARG A 464 11.07 -24.72 -1.73
C ARG A 464 11.94 -24.14 -0.60
N ARG A 465 13.00 -23.40 -0.94
CA ARG A 465 13.93 -22.73 -0.02
C ARG A 465 13.86 -21.21 -0.25
N PHE A 466 12.70 -20.62 0.04
CA PHE A 466 12.39 -19.25 -0.31
C PHE A 466 13.25 -18.27 0.50
N ARG A 467 14.15 -17.54 -0.16
CA ARG A 467 15.05 -16.60 0.53
C ARG A 467 14.31 -15.31 0.88
N LEU A 468 14.48 -14.87 2.13
CA LEU A 468 14.01 -13.59 2.62
C LEU A 468 15.07 -12.53 2.34
N ASP A 469 16.29 -12.79 2.80
CA ASP A 469 17.45 -11.93 2.62
C ASP A 469 18.68 -12.77 2.23
N HIS A 470 19.89 -12.29 2.50
CA HIS A 470 21.16 -12.98 2.19
C HIS A 470 21.59 -13.98 3.27
N GLN A 471 20.99 -13.93 4.46
CA GLN A 471 21.25 -14.82 5.59
C GLN A 471 20.07 -15.71 5.95
N MET A 472 18.84 -15.37 5.61
CA MET A 472 17.63 -16.04 6.06
C MET A 472 16.81 -16.57 4.90
N ARG A 473 16.34 -17.81 5.02
CA ARG A 473 15.39 -18.44 4.10
C ARG A 473 14.30 -19.20 4.85
N ILE A 474 13.11 -19.29 4.25
CA ILE A 474 12.04 -20.17 4.70
C ILE A 474 12.25 -21.54 4.04
N VAL A 475 12.35 -22.59 4.86
CA VAL A 475 12.56 -23.97 4.37
C VAL A 475 11.32 -24.86 4.51
N THR A 476 10.53 -24.62 5.55
CA THR A 476 9.27 -25.34 5.78
C THR A 476 8.23 -24.39 6.35
N GLY A 477 6.97 -24.73 6.11
CA GLY A 477 5.83 -23.96 6.56
C GLY A 477 4.71 -23.93 5.52
N PRO A 478 3.50 -23.50 5.90
CA PRO A 478 3.12 -23.08 7.25
C PRO A 478 3.24 -24.22 8.26
N SER A 479 3.74 -23.95 9.47
CA SER A 479 3.89 -25.00 10.52
C SER A 479 2.54 -25.47 11.07
N VAL A 480 1.44 -24.91 10.56
CA VAL A 480 0.06 -25.34 10.79
C VAL A 480 -0.28 -26.42 9.78
N LEU A 481 -0.67 -27.60 10.24
CA LEU A 481 -1.07 -28.70 9.34
C LEU A 481 -2.24 -28.25 8.45
N PRO A 482 -2.38 -28.76 7.20
CA PRO A 482 -3.48 -28.39 6.31
C PRO A 482 -4.88 -28.54 6.92
N GLN A 483 -5.06 -29.52 7.81
CA GLN A 483 -6.31 -29.78 8.55
C GLN A 483 -6.60 -28.76 9.66
N GLU A 484 -5.60 -27.97 10.06
CA GLU A 484 -5.65 -26.99 11.15
C GLU A 484 -5.56 -25.54 10.66
N MET A 485 -5.50 -25.33 9.34
CA MET A 485 -5.55 -23.99 8.71
C MET A 485 -6.84 -23.22 9.05
N ASP A 486 -7.88 -23.93 9.50
CA ASP A 486 -9.17 -23.37 9.96
C ASP A 486 -9.15 -22.88 11.43
N ARG A 487 -8.05 -23.10 12.18
CA ARG A 487 -7.88 -22.70 13.59
C ARG A 487 -7.19 -21.33 13.73
N GLU A 488 -7.28 -20.74 14.93
CA GLU A 488 -6.72 -19.43 15.28
C GLU A 488 -5.19 -19.43 15.42
N HIS A 489 -4.47 -19.79 14.35
CA HIS A 489 -3.01 -19.77 14.30
C HIS A 489 -2.50 -18.57 13.51
N LEU A 490 -1.42 -17.96 14.02
CA LEU A 490 -0.66 -16.95 13.28
C LEU A 490 0.23 -17.62 12.22
N PRO A 491 0.56 -16.93 11.11
CA PRO A 491 1.53 -17.41 10.15
C PRO A 491 2.84 -17.78 10.84
N SER A 492 3.28 -19.02 10.64
CA SER A 492 4.51 -19.56 11.22
C SER A 492 5.29 -20.35 10.19
N PHE A 493 6.62 -20.28 10.29
CA PHE A 493 7.54 -20.86 9.34
C PHE A 493 8.74 -21.42 10.09
N ASP A 494 9.38 -22.45 9.54
CA ASP A 494 10.74 -22.76 9.92
C ASP A 494 11.66 -22.02 8.95
N ALA A 495 12.37 -21.04 9.50
CA ALA A 495 13.43 -20.36 8.80
C ALA A 495 14.76 -21.08 9.04
N GLU A 496 15.73 -20.83 8.18
CA GLU A 496 17.10 -21.33 8.31
C GLU A 496 18.06 -20.17 8.06
N ASN A 497 19.05 -20.04 8.95
CA ASN A 497 20.21 -19.20 8.69
C ASN A 497 21.12 -19.90 7.66
N ILE A 498 21.28 -19.32 6.48
CA ILE A 498 21.96 -19.88 5.31
C ILE A 498 23.43 -20.21 5.61
N GLN A 499 24.11 -19.39 6.44
CA GLN A 499 25.54 -19.58 6.73
C GLN A 499 25.77 -20.69 7.75
N SER A 500 24.98 -20.72 8.81
CA SER A 500 25.13 -21.68 9.92
C SER A 500 24.35 -22.98 9.72
N GLY A 501 23.37 -23.00 8.81
CA GLY A 501 22.40 -24.09 8.65
C GLY A 501 21.44 -24.23 9.83
N ARG A 502 21.42 -23.26 10.76
CA ARG A 502 20.60 -23.33 11.98
C ARG A 502 19.13 -23.12 11.63
N SER A 503 18.29 -24.06 12.05
CA SER A 503 16.83 -23.93 11.98
C SER A 503 16.30 -22.99 13.06
N ILE A 504 15.39 -22.09 12.68
CA ILE A 504 14.83 -21.01 13.49
C ILE A 504 13.31 -21.01 13.28
N PRO A 505 12.52 -21.60 14.20
CA PRO A 505 11.06 -21.59 14.10
C PRO A 505 10.53 -20.19 14.44
N ILE A 506 9.93 -19.54 13.45
CA ILE A 506 9.43 -18.17 13.55
C ILE A 506 7.90 -18.11 13.45
N MET A 507 7.27 -17.22 14.21
CA MET A 507 5.83 -16.95 14.19
C MET A 507 5.60 -15.44 14.06
N ALA A 508 4.63 -15.05 13.24
CA ALA A 508 4.24 -13.66 13.07
C ALA A 508 3.94 -13.05 14.44
N ALA A 509 4.65 -11.97 14.79
CA ALA A 509 4.58 -11.37 16.12
C ALA A 509 4.26 -9.87 16.02
N PRO A 510 3.16 -9.49 15.35
CA PRO A 510 2.92 -8.11 14.98
C PRO A 510 2.73 -7.20 16.21
N SER A 511 3.52 -6.13 16.29
CA SER A 511 3.43 -5.14 17.36
C SER A 511 2.55 -3.94 17.00
N ARG A 512 1.87 -3.38 18.02
CA ARG A 512 1.12 -2.12 17.92
C ARG A 512 1.98 -0.88 18.16
N PHE A 513 3.09 -1.01 18.90
CA PHE A 513 3.89 0.12 19.38
C PHE A 513 5.19 0.31 18.56
N GLY A 514 5.16 -0.17 17.31
CA GLY A 514 6.32 -0.23 16.43
C GLY A 514 7.13 -1.52 16.61
N PRO A 515 8.22 -1.68 15.84
CA PRO A 515 9.01 -2.90 15.84
C PRO A 515 9.61 -3.18 17.22
N ARG A 516 9.69 -4.46 17.59
CA ARG A 516 10.30 -4.92 18.83
C ARG A 516 11.72 -5.38 18.50
N ASP A 517 12.66 -5.05 19.38
CA ASP A 517 14.07 -5.41 19.19
C ASP A 517 14.27 -6.94 19.32
N ASP A 518 13.44 -7.62 20.11
CA ASP A 518 13.47 -9.07 20.33
C ASP A 518 12.77 -9.89 19.23
N THR A 519 12.75 -9.38 17.99
CA THR A 519 12.11 -10.05 16.85
C THR A 519 12.94 -9.92 15.58
N TYR A 520 12.73 -10.86 14.65
CA TYR A 520 13.20 -10.71 13.27
C TYR A 520 12.25 -9.78 12.52
N ASN A 521 12.81 -8.72 11.96
CA ASN A 521 12.10 -7.65 11.30
C ASN A 521 12.65 -7.46 9.89
N TRP A 522 11.76 -7.43 8.91
CA TRP A 522 12.09 -7.09 7.55
C TRP A 522 11.24 -5.94 7.04
N ILE A 523 11.78 -5.15 6.13
CA ILE A 523 11.01 -4.17 5.35
C ILE A 523 11.06 -4.56 3.86
N PRO A 524 9.94 -4.43 3.12
CA PRO A 524 9.94 -4.60 1.68
C PRO A 524 10.77 -3.50 1.00
N GLU A 525 11.63 -3.90 0.07
CA GLU A 525 12.31 -3.02 -0.86
C GLU A 525 11.77 -3.29 -2.28
N ILE A 526 11.31 -2.22 -2.94
CA ILE A 526 10.66 -2.25 -4.25
C ILE A 526 11.53 -1.49 -5.26
N GLY A 527 11.58 -1.99 -6.48
CA GLY A 527 12.35 -1.39 -7.58
C GLY A 527 13.54 -2.25 -8.00
N ASN A 528 14.17 -1.86 -9.11
CA ASN A 528 15.33 -2.55 -9.68
C ASN A 528 16.54 -1.61 -9.69
N ASP A 529 16.52 -0.61 -10.58
CA ASP A 529 17.62 0.34 -10.76
C ASP A 529 17.63 1.39 -9.65
N LEU A 530 16.47 1.97 -9.36
CA LEU A 530 16.19 2.73 -8.15
C LEU A 530 15.47 1.83 -7.17
N LYS A 531 15.96 1.74 -5.95
CA LYS A 531 15.34 0.93 -4.89
C LYS A 531 14.77 1.83 -3.80
N MET A 532 13.53 1.55 -3.42
CA MET A 532 12.85 2.26 -2.35
C MET A 532 12.32 1.29 -1.29
N ALA A 533 12.53 1.64 -0.03
CA ALA A 533 12.15 0.82 1.11
C ALA A 533 10.85 1.30 1.76
N MET A 534 9.97 0.36 2.05
CA MET A 534 8.75 0.59 2.83
C MET A 534 9.06 0.51 4.33
N GLU A 535 9.80 1.49 4.86
CA GLU A 535 10.20 1.51 6.27
C GLU A 535 9.00 1.53 7.25
N ASP A 536 7.86 2.05 6.80
CA ASP A 536 6.60 2.02 7.53
C ASP A 536 5.96 0.62 7.56
N VAL A 537 6.40 -0.30 6.68
CA VAL A 537 5.95 -1.69 6.56
C VAL A 537 6.95 -2.67 7.16
N VAL A 538 6.99 -2.72 8.49
CA VAL A 538 7.74 -3.76 9.20
C VAL A 538 6.97 -5.09 9.21
N ILE A 539 7.59 -6.11 8.61
CA ILE A 539 7.21 -7.52 8.66
C ILE A 539 7.95 -8.18 9.84
N GLN A 540 7.19 -8.53 10.88
CA GLN A 540 7.75 -8.92 12.18
C GLN A 540 7.43 -10.35 12.57
N PHE A 541 8.46 -11.08 13.01
CA PHE A 541 8.39 -12.46 13.49
C PHE A 541 9.18 -12.68 14.79
N GLY A 542 8.56 -13.32 15.77
CA GLY A 542 9.23 -13.79 17.00
C GLY A 542 9.46 -15.31 16.97
N LEU A 543 10.11 -15.87 17.98
CA LEU A 543 10.28 -17.33 18.09
C LEU A 543 8.97 -18.00 18.49
N GLN A 544 8.64 -19.13 17.85
CA GLN A 544 7.34 -19.81 18.00
C GLN A 544 6.98 -20.17 19.47
N GLY A 545 7.97 -20.45 20.31
CA GLY A 545 7.77 -20.78 21.74
C GLY A 545 7.61 -19.57 22.68
N GLU A 546 7.90 -18.36 22.20
CA GLU A 546 7.87 -17.12 22.99
C GLU A 546 6.68 -16.22 22.61
N VAL A 547 6.00 -16.52 21.50
CA VAL A 547 4.81 -15.79 21.05
C VAL A 547 3.57 -16.42 21.68
N SER A 548 2.99 -15.77 22.69
CA SER A 548 1.71 -16.21 23.25
C SER A 548 0.55 -15.90 22.30
N VAL A 549 -0.16 -16.95 21.88
CA VAL A 549 -1.54 -16.85 21.36
C VAL A 549 -2.45 -16.60 22.57
N GLY A 550 -2.29 -15.45 23.21
CA GLY A 550 -3.14 -15.03 24.32
C GLY A 550 -4.59 -14.91 23.86
N SER A 551 -5.50 -15.43 24.68
CA SER A 551 -6.95 -15.42 24.54
C SER A 551 -7.54 -14.00 24.60
N ASP A 552 -7.22 -13.18 23.61
CA ASP A 552 -7.97 -11.98 23.27
C ASP A 552 -8.75 -12.27 21.98
N SER A 553 -9.48 -13.38 21.97
CA SER A 553 -10.72 -13.40 21.19
C SER A 553 -11.52 -12.20 21.68
N PRO A 554 -12.07 -11.33 20.82
CA PRO A 554 -12.92 -10.26 21.30
C PRO A 554 -14.14 -10.92 21.95
N THR A 555 -14.10 -11.09 23.27
CA THR A 555 -15.31 -11.03 24.08
C THR A 555 -15.87 -9.65 23.77
N TRP A 556 -16.87 -9.63 22.91
CA TRP A 556 -17.71 -8.46 22.71
C TRP A 556 -18.42 -8.21 24.04
N THR A 557 -17.74 -7.57 24.97
CA THR A 557 -18.43 -6.88 26.05
C THR A 557 -19.15 -5.74 25.37
N SER A 558 -20.47 -5.85 25.41
CA SER A 558 -21.40 -4.73 25.27
C SER A 558 -21.00 -3.68 26.30
N ASP A 559 -20.10 -2.77 25.92
CA ASP A 559 -20.04 -1.49 26.60
C ASP A 559 -21.28 -0.73 26.13
N GLU A 560 -22.33 -0.90 26.94
CA GLU A 560 -23.48 -0.03 27.09
C GLU A 560 -22.99 1.39 27.38
N ASP A 561 -23.66 2.34 26.73
CA ASP A 561 -23.92 3.73 27.15
C ASP A 561 -22.75 4.61 27.66
N GLU A 562 -22.31 5.54 26.80
CA GLU A 562 -22.42 7.01 27.01
C GLU A 562 -22.16 7.79 25.70
#